data_AF-U5W7S3-F1
#
_entry.id   AF-U5W7S3-F1
#
_cell.length_a   1.000
_cell.length_b   1.000
_cell.length_c   1.000
_cell.angle_alpha   90.00
_cell.angle_beta   90.00
_cell.angle_gamma   90.00
#
_symmetry.space_group_name_H-M   'P 1'
#
loop_
_entity.id
_entity.type
_entity.pdbx_description
1 polymer ?
#
loop_
_entity_poly.entity_id
_entity_poly.type
_entity_poly.pdbx_seq_one_letter_code
_entity_poly.pdbx_strand_id
1 'polypeptide(L)'
;MASWILVPCLVTLRNEFNQLAPNRDKASDGSIGDTSHAAASSDHNPDETGNTPYEDADKRNEVHAIDVDHNLRRSGWTMNRCLEIIITRHREGRDNRLQNVIYNRRIWSRSWGWTAREYTGASPHTEHAHFSARYTTAQESDTSPWGLLEEDVTKSEFNAWMTEWARSAAGREALAVAVLTYDPGTDSSGRVKAGGVANPDPVGFKSNPTFGPNYALNRAVLAATLGYQIRDQVENVQATVDALAKGQPVAPVSTQVTPAEALDALGSGLSTEDAAAALRSALGDRAAEVGRLLAG
;
A
#
# COMPACT_ATOMS: atom_id res chain seq x y z
N MET A 1 -29.14 -32.02 -15.42
CA MET A 1 -28.72 -31.38 -14.17
C MET A 1 -29.59 -30.16 -13.95
N ALA A 2 -29.92 -29.81 -12.70
CA ALA A 2 -30.61 -28.55 -12.41
C ALA A 2 -29.79 -27.37 -12.96
N SER A 3 -30.46 -26.34 -13.48
CA SER A 3 -29.77 -25.13 -13.94
C SER A 3 -29.12 -24.47 -12.73
N TRP A 4 -27.87 -24.02 -12.88
CA TRP A 4 -27.15 -23.23 -11.88
C TRP A 4 -26.86 -21.84 -12.43
N ILE A 5 -26.54 -20.90 -11.54
CA ILE A 5 -26.03 -19.58 -11.91
C ILE A 5 -24.75 -19.27 -11.13
N LEU A 6 -23.89 -18.42 -11.68
CA LEU A 6 -22.82 -17.80 -10.90
C LEU A 6 -23.44 -16.67 -10.06
N VAL A 7 -23.05 -16.54 -8.79
CA VAL A 7 -23.56 -15.47 -7.92
C VAL A 7 -23.36 -14.08 -8.56
N PRO A 8 -24.35 -13.16 -8.50
CA PRO A 8 -24.31 -11.90 -9.22
C PRO A 8 -23.05 -11.05 -8.98
N CYS A 9 -22.51 -11.01 -7.76
CA CYS A 9 -21.31 -10.27 -7.44
C CYS A 9 -20.07 -10.77 -8.22
N LEU A 10 -19.93 -12.09 -8.41
CA LEU A 10 -18.85 -12.68 -9.20
C LEU A 10 -19.08 -12.55 -10.70
N VAL A 11 -20.33 -12.46 -11.16
CA VAL A 11 -20.63 -12.06 -12.54
C VAL A 11 -20.10 -10.65 -12.80
N THR A 12 -20.33 -9.71 -11.88
CA THR A 12 -19.76 -8.35 -11.98
C THR A 12 -18.24 -8.38 -11.98
N LEU A 13 -17.60 -9.18 -11.11
CA LEU A 13 -16.13 -9.30 -11.06
C LEU A 13 -15.56 -9.76 -12.40
N ARG A 14 -16.14 -10.83 -12.96
CA ARG A 14 -15.75 -11.35 -14.28
C ARG A 14 -15.90 -10.30 -15.37
N ASN A 15 -16.99 -9.55 -15.36
CA ASN A 15 -17.26 -8.51 -16.34
C ASN A 15 -16.24 -7.36 -16.23
N GLU A 16 -15.85 -6.95 -15.02
CA GLU A 16 -14.80 -5.97 -14.83
C GLU A 16 -13.44 -6.47 -15.34
N PHE A 17 -13.05 -7.72 -15.06
CA PHE A 17 -11.83 -8.28 -15.65
C PHE A 17 -11.87 -8.31 -17.19
N ASN A 18 -13.02 -8.67 -17.77
CA ASN A 18 -13.21 -8.67 -19.22
C ASN A 18 -13.15 -7.26 -19.82
N GLN A 19 -13.69 -6.25 -19.14
CA GLN A 19 -13.63 -4.87 -19.58
C GLN A 19 -12.24 -4.27 -19.41
N LEU A 20 -11.59 -4.54 -18.28
CA LEU A 20 -10.24 -4.11 -17.99
C LEU A 20 -9.27 -4.67 -19.03
N ALA A 21 -9.35 -5.98 -19.32
CA ALA A 21 -8.44 -6.68 -20.20
C ALA A 21 -9.19 -7.55 -21.23
N PRO A 22 -9.76 -6.94 -22.29
CA PRO A 22 -10.59 -7.67 -23.26
C PRO A 22 -9.88 -8.85 -23.94
N ASN A 23 -8.57 -8.67 -24.18
CA ASN A 23 -7.71 -9.63 -24.86
C ASN A 23 -6.97 -10.59 -23.91
N ARG A 24 -7.30 -10.59 -22.60
CA ARG A 24 -6.68 -11.52 -21.64
C ARG A 24 -6.86 -12.97 -22.06
N ASP A 25 -5.92 -13.79 -21.64
CA ASP A 25 -6.12 -15.23 -21.66
C ASP A 25 -7.32 -15.61 -20.80
N LYS A 26 -8.00 -16.68 -21.21
CA LYS A 26 -9.17 -17.25 -20.50
C LYS A 26 -9.06 -18.76 -20.40
N ALA A 27 -7.88 -19.33 -20.70
CA ALA A 27 -7.68 -20.77 -20.78
C ALA A 27 -7.92 -21.45 -19.43
N SER A 28 -7.62 -20.76 -18.32
CA SER A 28 -7.92 -21.22 -16.97
C SER A 28 -9.05 -20.44 -16.30
N ASP A 29 -9.95 -19.81 -17.06
CA ASP A 29 -11.20 -19.29 -16.48
C ASP A 29 -12.12 -20.45 -16.11
N GLY A 30 -12.78 -20.35 -14.96
CA GLY A 30 -13.68 -21.39 -14.46
C GLY A 30 -14.74 -20.83 -13.52
N SER A 31 -15.89 -21.50 -13.41
CA SER A 31 -16.87 -21.18 -12.37
C SER A 31 -17.48 -22.43 -11.78
N ILE A 32 -18.01 -23.33 -12.62
CA ILE A 32 -18.49 -24.63 -12.15
C ILE A 32 -17.35 -25.64 -12.08
N GLY A 33 -17.34 -26.43 -11.01
CA GLY A 33 -16.36 -27.48 -10.77
C GLY A 33 -16.47 -28.60 -11.79
N ASP A 34 -15.34 -29.24 -12.07
CA ASP A 34 -15.31 -30.48 -12.84
C ASP A 34 -15.86 -31.66 -12.02
N THR A 35 -15.88 -32.85 -12.61
CA THR A 35 -16.35 -34.07 -11.91
C THR A 35 -15.56 -34.37 -10.64
N SER A 36 -14.29 -33.94 -10.54
CA SER A 36 -13.48 -34.10 -9.32
C SER A 36 -13.95 -33.17 -8.21
N HIS A 37 -14.29 -31.91 -8.53
CA HIS A 37 -14.86 -30.98 -7.57
C HIS A 37 -16.27 -31.40 -7.12
N ALA A 38 -17.08 -31.96 -8.02
CA ALA A 38 -18.42 -32.45 -7.67
C ALA A 38 -18.41 -33.60 -6.63
N ALA A 39 -17.28 -34.28 -6.46
CA ALA A 39 -17.11 -35.36 -5.49
C ALA A 39 -16.59 -34.90 -4.10
N ALA A 40 -16.30 -33.61 -3.93
CA ALA A 40 -15.77 -33.03 -2.69
C ALA A 40 -16.49 -31.72 -2.34
N SER A 41 -16.42 -31.29 -1.08
CA SER A 41 -16.95 -29.97 -0.68
C SER A 41 -16.15 -28.85 -1.36
N SER A 42 -16.81 -28.00 -2.15
CA SER A 42 -16.16 -26.95 -2.94
C SER A 42 -17.11 -25.80 -3.29
N ASP A 43 -16.61 -24.56 -3.25
CA ASP A 43 -17.37 -23.36 -3.67
C ASP A 43 -17.65 -23.33 -5.19
N HIS A 44 -16.96 -24.18 -5.97
CA HIS A 44 -17.25 -24.39 -7.40
C HIS A 44 -18.45 -25.31 -7.65
N ASN A 45 -18.97 -25.97 -6.62
CA ASN A 45 -20.19 -26.75 -6.73
C ASN A 45 -21.40 -25.84 -6.56
N PRO A 46 -22.50 -26.09 -7.28
CA PRO A 46 -23.75 -25.43 -7.00
C PRO A 46 -24.22 -25.76 -5.56
N ASP A 47 -24.63 -24.76 -4.80
CA ASP A 47 -25.00 -24.87 -3.37
C ASP A 47 -26.18 -25.81 -3.09
N GLU A 48 -27.19 -25.86 -3.97
CA GLU A 48 -28.31 -26.80 -3.82
C GLU A 48 -27.95 -28.28 -4.14
N THR A 49 -26.66 -28.60 -4.27
CA THR A 49 -26.16 -29.99 -4.35
C THR A 49 -25.82 -30.61 -2.99
N GLY A 50 -25.68 -29.79 -1.93
CA GLY A 50 -25.24 -30.22 -0.60
C GLY A 50 -23.75 -30.57 -0.50
N ASN A 51 -22.94 -30.20 -1.52
CA ASN A 51 -21.49 -30.43 -1.58
C ASN A 51 -20.70 -29.11 -1.62
N THR A 52 -21.13 -28.12 -0.85
CA THR A 52 -20.44 -26.84 -0.65
C THR A 52 -19.88 -26.72 0.77
N PRO A 53 -18.95 -25.79 1.04
CA PRO A 53 -18.43 -25.56 2.40
C PRO A 53 -19.45 -24.87 3.32
N TYR A 54 -20.40 -24.14 2.73
CA TYR A 54 -21.45 -23.40 3.39
C TYR A 54 -22.74 -23.48 2.57
N GLU A 55 -23.85 -23.11 3.20
CA GLU A 55 -25.17 -23.01 2.57
C GLU A 55 -25.71 -21.61 2.83
N ASP A 56 -26.42 -21.07 1.85
CA ASP A 56 -27.11 -19.80 1.99
C ASP A 56 -28.56 -20.03 2.53
N ALA A 57 -29.37 -18.98 2.61
CA ALA A 57 -30.72 -19.08 3.16
C ALA A 57 -31.79 -19.34 2.09
N ASP A 58 -31.45 -19.16 0.81
CA ASP A 58 -32.41 -19.25 -0.28
C ASP A 58 -32.44 -20.66 -0.90
N LYS A 59 -32.97 -20.80 -2.11
CA LYS A 59 -33.19 -22.08 -2.80
C LYS A 59 -32.72 -22.02 -4.25
N ARG A 60 -31.94 -20.99 -4.60
CA ARG A 60 -31.40 -20.77 -5.92
C ARG A 60 -30.12 -21.56 -5.99
N ASN A 61 -30.00 -22.35 -7.04
CA ASN A 61 -28.81 -23.16 -7.24
C ASN A 61 -27.66 -22.29 -7.78
N GLU A 62 -26.80 -21.84 -6.89
CA GLU A 62 -25.77 -20.84 -7.12
C GLU A 62 -24.37 -21.43 -6.94
N VAL A 63 -23.41 -20.91 -7.72
CA VAL A 63 -21.99 -21.25 -7.61
C VAL A 63 -21.26 -20.04 -7.06
N HIS A 64 -20.48 -20.24 -6.01
CA HIS A 64 -19.84 -19.17 -5.22
C HIS A 64 -18.36 -19.00 -5.51
N ALA A 65 -17.82 -19.69 -6.51
CA ALA A 65 -16.44 -19.50 -6.94
C ALA A 65 -16.31 -19.12 -8.41
N ILE A 66 -15.28 -18.33 -8.69
CA ILE A 66 -14.78 -18.07 -10.03
C ILE A 66 -13.25 -18.10 -10.04
N ASP A 67 -12.71 -18.72 -11.08
CA ASP A 67 -11.30 -18.66 -11.44
C ASP A 67 -11.13 -17.66 -12.58
N VAL A 68 -10.17 -16.75 -12.43
CA VAL A 68 -9.79 -15.78 -13.46
C VAL A 68 -8.34 -15.98 -13.83
N ASP A 69 -8.10 -16.26 -15.11
CA ASP A 69 -6.76 -16.44 -15.66
C ASP A 69 -5.84 -15.24 -15.36
N HIS A 70 -4.61 -15.53 -14.96
CA HIS A 70 -3.66 -14.53 -14.51
C HIS A 70 -3.07 -13.69 -15.65
N ASN A 71 -3.10 -14.18 -16.89
CA ASN A 71 -2.47 -13.55 -18.04
C ASN A 71 -3.38 -12.48 -18.67
N LEU A 72 -3.33 -11.28 -18.10
CA LEU A 72 -4.18 -10.16 -18.50
C LEU A 72 -3.85 -9.60 -19.90
N ARG A 73 -2.66 -9.87 -20.45
CA ARG A 73 -2.20 -9.32 -21.75
C ARG A 73 -2.45 -7.80 -21.89
N ARG A 74 -2.31 -7.06 -20.79
CA ARG A 74 -2.54 -5.61 -20.69
C ARG A 74 -1.32 -4.97 -20.02
N SER A 75 -0.70 -4.02 -20.72
CA SER A 75 0.47 -3.30 -20.20
C SER A 75 0.14 -2.58 -18.88
N GLY A 76 1.06 -2.66 -17.91
CA GLY A 76 0.90 -2.08 -16.58
C GLY A 76 -0.08 -2.81 -15.65
N TRP A 77 -0.71 -3.89 -16.10
CA TRP A 77 -1.66 -4.68 -15.31
C TRP A 77 -1.17 -6.10 -15.09
N THR A 78 -1.16 -6.53 -13.84
CA THR A 78 -0.84 -7.91 -13.42
C THR A 78 -1.94 -8.41 -12.50
N MET A 79 -2.10 -9.73 -12.37
CA MET A 79 -3.05 -10.29 -11.42
C MET A 79 -2.75 -9.84 -9.98
N ASN A 80 -1.48 -9.71 -9.59
CA ASN A 80 -1.10 -9.16 -8.28
C ASN A 80 -1.65 -7.74 -8.04
N ARG A 81 -1.60 -6.87 -9.05
CA ARG A 81 -2.16 -5.51 -8.97
C ARG A 81 -3.69 -5.55 -8.81
N CYS A 82 -4.39 -6.39 -9.57
CA CYS A 82 -5.84 -6.57 -9.41
C CYS A 82 -6.20 -7.06 -8.01
N LEU A 83 -5.45 -8.04 -7.50
CA LEU A 83 -5.62 -8.55 -6.14
C LEU A 83 -5.35 -7.48 -5.10
N GLU A 84 -4.32 -6.65 -5.25
CA GLU A 84 -4.05 -5.54 -4.33
C GLU A 84 -5.25 -4.59 -4.21
N ILE A 85 -5.89 -4.21 -5.33
CA ILE A 85 -7.10 -3.38 -5.35
C ILE A 85 -8.23 -4.07 -4.58
N ILE A 86 -8.56 -5.31 -4.95
CA ILE A 86 -9.70 -6.05 -4.37
C ILE A 86 -9.49 -6.30 -2.86
N ILE A 87 -8.30 -6.77 -2.48
CA ILE A 87 -7.94 -7.10 -1.09
C ILE A 87 -7.89 -5.83 -0.23
N THR A 88 -7.40 -4.70 -0.75
CA THR A 88 -7.36 -3.44 -0.01
C THR A 88 -8.77 -2.93 0.30
N ARG A 89 -9.70 -2.99 -0.67
CA ARG A 89 -11.11 -2.63 -0.44
C ARG A 89 -11.73 -3.46 0.68
N HIS A 90 -11.41 -4.75 0.74
CA HIS A 90 -11.86 -5.62 1.81
C HIS A 90 -11.22 -5.29 3.17
N ARG A 91 -9.92 -4.98 3.20
CA ARG A 91 -9.21 -4.55 4.43
C ARG A 91 -9.79 -3.27 5.01
N GLU A 92 -10.17 -2.34 4.15
CA GLU A 92 -10.73 -1.04 4.54
C GLU A 92 -12.23 -1.09 4.83
N GLY A 93 -12.86 -2.26 4.70
CA GLY A 93 -14.30 -2.41 4.93
C GLY A 93 -15.19 -1.78 3.84
N ARG A 94 -14.60 -1.40 2.70
CA ARG A 94 -15.33 -0.92 1.51
C ARG A 94 -15.98 -2.06 0.74
N ASP A 95 -15.51 -3.29 0.95
CA ASP A 95 -16.05 -4.51 0.34
C ASP A 95 -16.09 -5.64 1.36
N ASN A 96 -17.10 -6.51 1.27
CA ASN A 96 -17.30 -7.62 2.19
C ASN A 96 -17.98 -8.81 1.49
N ARG A 97 -17.80 -8.93 0.17
CA ARG A 97 -18.47 -9.94 -0.67
C ARG A 97 -17.72 -11.27 -0.76
N LEU A 98 -16.41 -11.27 -0.54
CA LEU A 98 -15.58 -12.47 -0.62
C LEU A 98 -15.37 -13.14 0.75
N GLN A 99 -15.29 -14.47 0.74
CA GLN A 99 -14.87 -15.29 1.86
C GLN A 99 -13.33 -15.42 1.86
N ASN A 100 -12.76 -15.75 0.70
CA ASN A 100 -11.32 -15.86 0.50
C ASN A 100 -10.92 -15.70 -0.97
N VAL A 101 -9.62 -15.50 -1.19
CA VAL A 101 -8.97 -15.47 -2.51
C VAL A 101 -7.68 -16.27 -2.43
N ILE A 102 -7.39 -17.07 -3.47
CA ILE A 102 -6.17 -17.88 -3.57
C ILE A 102 -5.47 -17.56 -4.90
N TYR A 103 -4.18 -17.26 -4.83
CA TYR A 103 -3.34 -17.08 -6.02
C TYR A 103 -1.87 -17.31 -5.69
N ASN A 104 -1.18 -18.06 -6.54
CA ASN A 104 0.27 -18.27 -6.51
C ASN A 104 0.79 -18.68 -5.12
N ARG A 105 0.23 -19.78 -4.60
CA ARG A 105 0.49 -20.32 -3.23
C ARG A 105 0.27 -19.32 -2.09
N ARG A 106 -0.58 -18.33 -2.29
CA ARG A 106 -1.03 -17.42 -1.24
C ARG A 106 -2.54 -17.47 -1.10
N ILE A 107 -3.01 -17.32 0.14
CA ILE A 107 -4.42 -17.17 0.47
C ILE A 107 -4.62 -15.90 1.28
N TRP A 108 -5.70 -15.18 0.96
CA TRP A 108 -6.24 -14.07 1.74
C TRP A 108 -7.66 -14.42 2.14
N SER A 109 -8.05 -14.17 3.39
CA SER A 109 -9.40 -14.48 3.83
C SER A 109 -9.96 -13.45 4.80
N ARG A 110 -11.29 -13.40 4.85
CA ARG A 110 -12.03 -12.58 5.81
C ARG A 110 -11.68 -12.89 7.26
N SER A 111 -11.44 -14.16 7.61
CA SER A 111 -11.17 -14.59 8.99
C SER A 111 -9.81 -14.15 9.52
N TRP A 112 -8.90 -13.69 8.66
CA TRP A 112 -7.57 -13.20 9.03
C TRP A 112 -7.34 -11.74 8.66
N GLY A 113 -8.41 -10.96 8.57
CA GLY A 113 -8.32 -9.53 8.21
C GLY A 113 -7.66 -9.31 6.86
N TRP A 114 -7.80 -10.26 5.93
CA TRP A 114 -7.23 -10.21 4.59
C TRP A 114 -5.70 -10.09 4.55
N THR A 115 -5.01 -10.61 5.56
CA THR A 115 -3.54 -10.75 5.53
C THR A 115 -3.14 -11.94 4.66
N ALA A 116 -2.11 -11.78 3.83
CA ALA A 116 -1.60 -12.86 2.99
C ALA A 116 -1.00 -13.98 3.85
N ARG A 117 -1.33 -15.23 3.54
CA ARG A 117 -0.75 -16.42 4.17
C ARG A 117 -0.30 -17.43 3.12
N GLU A 118 0.60 -18.33 3.51
CA GLU A 118 0.97 -19.47 2.68
C GLU A 118 -0.25 -20.37 2.44
N TYR A 119 -0.43 -20.78 1.18
CA TYR A 119 -1.43 -21.76 0.78
C TYR A 119 -0.76 -23.07 0.40
N THR A 120 -1.12 -24.13 1.12
CA THR A 120 -0.52 -25.47 1.00
C THR A 120 -1.43 -26.51 0.34
N GLY A 121 -2.55 -26.06 -0.26
CA GLY A 121 -3.43 -26.95 -1.01
C GLY A 121 -2.78 -27.54 -2.25
N ALA A 122 -3.33 -28.65 -2.74
CA ALA A 122 -2.74 -29.43 -3.83
C ALA A 122 -2.60 -28.64 -5.14
N SER A 123 -3.62 -27.84 -5.49
CA SER A 123 -3.55 -26.92 -6.62
C SER A 123 -2.81 -25.65 -6.23
N PRO A 124 -1.68 -25.29 -6.86
CA PRO A 124 -0.89 -24.12 -6.47
C PRO A 124 -1.50 -22.78 -6.90
N HIS A 125 -2.55 -22.78 -7.73
CA HIS A 125 -3.19 -21.58 -8.30
C HIS A 125 -2.19 -20.66 -9.00
N THR A 126 -1.31 -21.22 -9.84
CA THR A 126 -0.28 -20.46 -10.57
C THR A 126 -0.78 -19.90 -11.89
N GLU A 127 -1.88 -20.45 -12.42
CA GLU A 127 -2.47 -20.12 -13.72
C GLU A 127 -3.68 -19.16 -13.59
N HIS A 128 -4.36 -19.17 -12.45
CA HIS A 128 -5.53 -18.31 -12.20
C HIS A 128 -5.56 -17.84 -10.75
N ALA A 129 -6.24 -16.72 -10.52
CA ALA A 129 -6.70 -16.34 -9.19
C ALA A 129 -8.10 -16.93 -8.95
N HIS A 130 -8.25 -17.65 -7.84
CA HIS A 130 -9.51 -18.20 -7.37
C HIS A 130 -10.17 -17.24 -6.38
N PHE A 131 -11.43 -16.90 -6.63
CA PHE A 131 -12.24 -16.01 -5.79
C PHE A 131 -13.45 -16.77 -5.25
N SER A 132 -13.55 -16.88 -3.92
CA SER A 132 -14.67 -17.50 -3.23
C SER A 132 -15.54 -16.41 -2.59
N ALA A 133 -16.81 -16.33 -3.00
CA ALA A 133 -17.82 -15.43 -2.50
C ALA A 133 -18.41 -15.92 -1.17
N ARG A 134 -19.09 -15.02 -0.46
CA ARG A 134 -19.81 -15.36 0.77
C ARG A 134 -21.18 -15.92 0.48
N TYR A 135 -21.61 -16.84 1.34
CA TYR A 135 -22.91 -17.51 1.32
C TYR A 135 -23.96 -16.70 2.10
N THR A 136 -24.26 -15.51 1.58
CA THR A 136 -25.23 -14.59 2.18
C THR A 136 -25.86 -13.77 1.07
N THR A 137 -27.19 -13.82 0.98
CA THR A 137 -28.00 -13.18 -0.10
C THR A 137 -27.62 -11.73 -0.37
N ALA A 138 -27.35 -10.95 0.66
CA ALA A 138 -26.96 -9.54 0.51
C ALA A 138 -25.59 -9.35 -0.16
N GLN A 139 -24.64 -10.26 0.05
CA GLN A 139 -23.31 -10.20 -0.58
C GLN A 139 -23.30 -10.81 -1.97
N GLU A 140 -24.08 -11.88 -2.19
CA GLU A 140 -24.21 -12.52 -3.51
C GLU A 140 -24.85 -11.58 -4.52
N SER A 141 -25.90 -10.86 -4.11
CA SER A 141 -26.63 -9.92 -4.96
C SER A 141 -25.97 -8.55 -5.12
N ASP A 142 -24.89 -8.26 -4.38
CA ASP A 142 -24.20 -6.97 -4.45
C ASP A 142 -23.34 -6.85 -5.71
N THR A 143 -23.90 -6.16 -6.70
CA THR A 143 -23.30 -5.90 -8.01
C THR A 143 -22.50 -4.59 -8.07
N SER A 144 -22.19 -3.97 -6.92
CA SER A 144 -21.35 -2.77 -6.86
C SER A 144 -19.98 -2.99 -7.52
N PRO A 145 -19.32 -1.93 -8.03
CA PRO A 145 -18.02 -2.08 -8.66
C PRO A 145 -16.95 -2.70 -7.74
N TRP A 146 -16.08 -3.53 -8.30
CA TRP A 146 -14.91 -4.13 -7.63
C TRP A 146 -13.70 -3.20 -7.59
N GLY A 147 -13.78 -2.08 -8.32
CA GLY A 147 -12.76 -1.03 -8.34
C GLY A 147 -11.64 -1.27 -9.34
N LEU A 148 -11.71 -2.34 -10.16
CA LEU A 148 -10.69 -2.61 -11.18
C LEU A 148 -10.69 -1.60 -12.32
N LEU A 149 -11.80 -0.88 -12.48
CA LEU A 149 -12.01 0.13 -13.51
C LEU A 149 -11.95 1.56 -12.94
N GLU A 150 -11.65 1.73 -11.66
CA GLU A 150 -11.42 3.05 -11.07
C GLU A 150 -10.16 3.68 -11.69
N GLU A 151 -10.17 5.00 -11.90
CA GLU A 151 -9.05 5.71 -12.50
C GLU A 151 -7.86 5.75 -11.55
N ASP A 152 -6.67 5.55 -12.09
CA ASP A 152 -5.43 5.69 -11.34
C ASP A 152 -5.21 7.16 -10.96
N VAL A 153 -4.71 7.37 -9.74
CA VAL A 153 -4.24 8.69 -9.31
C VAL A 153 -2.88 8.95 -9.94
N THR A 154 -2.77 10.02 -10.72
CA THR A 154 -1.49 10.43 -11.29
C THR A 154 -0.54 10.91 -10.20
N LYS A 155 0.78 10.82 -10.45
CA LYS A 155 1.79 11.40 -9.54
C LYS A 155 1.52 12.88 -9.24
N SER A 156 1.03 13.64 -10.22
CA SER A 156 0.64 15.05 -10.04
C SER A 156 -0.53 15.22 -9.09
N GLU A 157 -1.58 14.41 -9.21
CA GLU A 157 -2.74 14.47 -8.33
C GLU A 157 -2.37 14.05 -6.91
N PHE A 158 -1.63 12.96 -6.75
CA PHE A 158 -1.11 12.54 -5.46
C PHE A 158 -0.26 13.64 -4.80
N ASN A 159 0.65 14.27 -5.55
CA ASN A 159 1.45 15.38 -5.05
C ASN A 159 0.59 16.59 -4.65
N ALA A 160 -0.46 16.89 -5.41
CA ALA A 160 -1.39 17.96 -5.08
C ALA A 160 -2.13 17.66 -3.77
N TRP A 161 -2.67 16.43 -3.61
CA TRP A 161 -3.33 15.99 -2.39
C TRP A 161 -2.42 16.09 -1.17
N MET A 162 -1.19 15.58 -1.29
CA MET A 162 -0.21 15.64 -0.20
C MET A 162 0.21 17.07 0.13
N THR A 163 0.30 17.95 -0.88
CA THR A 163 0.59 19.37 -0.67
C THR A 163 -0.55 20.07 0.07
N GLU A 164 -1.81 19.81 -0.31
CA GLU A 164 -2.97 20.35 0.37
C GLU A 164 -3.08 19.83 1.82
N TRP A 165 -2.87 18.52 2.01
CA TRP A 165 -2.83 17.91 3.34
C TRP A 165 -1.74 18.56 4.20
N ALA A 166 -0.51 18.70 3.70
CA ALA A 166 0.59 19.34 4.43
C ALA A 166 0.31 20.83 4.75
N ARG A 167 -0.48 21.51 3.92
CA ARG A 167 -0.97 22.88 4.17
C ARG A 167 -2.18 22.95 5.11
N SER A 168 -2.79 21.83 5.47
CA SER A 168 -3.88 21.81 6.44
C SER A 168 -3.35 21.97 7.88
N ALA A 169 -4.22 22.35 8.82
CA ALA A 169 -3.82 22.40 10.24
C ALA A 169 -3.38 21.03 10.75
N ALA A 170 -4.14 19.97 10.43
CA ALA A 170 -3.85 18.60 10.84
C ALA A 170 -2.52 18.09 10.25
N GLY A 171 -2.25 18.37 8.97
CA GLY A 171 -0.98 17.97 8.35
C GLY A 171 0.22 18.71 8.94
N ARG A 172 0.11 20.03 9.15
CA ARG A 172 1.17 20.80 9.82
C ARG A 172 1.44 20.30 11.25
N GLU A 173 0.40 19.99 12.01
CA GLU A 173 0.53 19.48 13.37
C GLU A 173 1.17 18.09 13.39
N ALA A 174 0.73 17.19 12.52
CA ALA A 174 1.32 15.85 12.38
C ALA A 174 2.81 15.91 12.00
N LEU A 175 3.17 16.76 11.03
CA LEU A 175 4.56 16.97 10.63
C LEU A 175 5.40 17.60 11.76
N ALA A 176 4.85 18.59 12.47
CA ALA A 176 5.54 19.21 13.60
C ALA A 176 5.81 18.20 14.73
N VAL A 177 4.80 17.40 15.09
CA VAL A 177 4.95 16.34 16.11
C VAL A 177 6.01 15.33 15.68
N ALA A 178 5.98 14.87 14.42
CA ALA A 178 6.97 13.92 13.92
C ALA A 178 8.40 14.49 13.98
N VAL A 179 8.61 15.72 13.54
CA VAL A 179 9.93 16.38 13.55
C VAL A 179 10.42 16.64 14.97
N LEU A 180 9.54 17.09 15.87
CA LEU A 180 9.91 17.42 17.24
C LEU A 180 10.19 16.18 18.08
N THR A 181 9.48 15.08 17.85
CA THR A 181 9.69 13.81 18.58
C THR A 181 10.81 12.96 18.00
N TYR A 182 11.27 13.24 16.78
CA TYR A 182 12.37 12.52 16.16
C TYR A 182 13.68 12.71 16.96
N ASP A 183 14.26 11.60 17.41
CA ASP A 183 15.51 11.55 18.18
C ASP A 183 16.58 10.76 17.40
N PRO A 184 17.30 11.40 16.47
CA PRO A 184 18.36 10.72 15.71
C PRO A 184 19.61 10.44 16.56
N GLY A 185 19.70 11.08 17.72
CA GLY A 185 20.91 11.17 18.52
C GLY A 185 21.15 9.97 19.41
N THR A 186 20.15 9.14 19.71
CA THR A 186 20.30 8.01 20.64
C THR A 186 20.47 6.67 19.93
N ASP A 187 21.32 5.80 20.49
CA ASP A 187 21.43 4.40 20.09
C ASP A 187 20.31 3.56 20.71
N SER A 188 20.25 2.27 20.36
CA SER A 188 19.25 1.33 20.90
C SER A 188 19.34 1.12 22.42
N SER A 189 20.38 1.66 23.07
CA SER A 189 20.58 1.65 24.52
C SER A 189 20.21 3.00 25.17
N GLY A 190 19.67 3.96 24.41
CA GLY A 190 19.32 5.29 24.87
C GLY A 190 20.52 6.22 25.07
N ARG A 191 21.71 5.84 24.59
CA ARG A 191 22.92 6.68 24.72
C ARG A 191 23.06 7.58 23.51
N VAL A 192 23.44 8.83 23.78
CA VAL A 192 23.75 9.79 22.73
C VAL A 192 24.98 9.31 21.94
N LYS A 193 24.81 9.07 20.64
CA LYS A 193 25.89 8.72 19.70
C LYS A 193 26.90 9.88 19.65
N ALA A 194 28.17 9.59 19.40
CA ALA A 194 29.17 10.64 19.20
C ALA A 194 28.76 11.54 18.03
N GLY A 195 28.64 12.85 18.26
CA GLY A 195 28.12 13.82 17.28
C GLY A 195 26.59 13.86 17.16
N GLY A 196 25.86 13.01 17.91
CA GLY A 196 24.41 12.97 17.92
C GLY A 196 23.79 14.16 18.69
N VAL A 197 22.82 14.82 18.08
CA VAL A 197 21.96 15.78 18.78
C VAL A 197 20.80 15.00 19.39
N ALA A 198 20.89 14.71 20.69
CA ALA A 198 19.81 14.07 21.42
C ALA A 198 18.61 15.00 21.54
N ASN A 199 17.40 14.45 21.42
CA ASN A 199 16.20 15.17 21.78
C ASN A 199 16.22 15.43 23.30
N PRO A 200 16.24 16.70 23.78
CA PRO A 200 16.34 17.00 25.20
C PRO A 200 15.09 16.60 25.99
N ASP A 201 13.97 16.29 25.32
CA ASP A 201 12.74 15.79 25.95
C ASP A 201 12.05 14.73 25.06
N PRO A 202 12.44 13.44 25.15
CA PRO A 202 11.90 12.37 24.33
C PRO A 202 10.46 11.96 24.71
N VAL A 203 9.93 12.44 25.84
CA VAL A 203 8.66 11.99 26.42
C VAL A 203 7.77 13.17 26.82
N GLY A 204 7.19 13.88 25.86
CA GLY A 204 5.98 14.65 26.18
C GLY A 204 5.71 15.97 25.47
N PHE A 205 5.81 16.03 24.14
CA PHE A 205 5.14 17.10 23.40
C PHE A 205 3.63 16.83 23.32
N LYS A 206 2.94 16.85 24.46
CA LYS A 206 1.48 16.65 24.53
C LYS A 206 0.67 17.89 24.18
N SER A 207 1.30 19.06 24.03
CA SER A 207 0.68 20.25 23.43
C SER A 207 1.70 21.39 23.30
N ASN A 208 1.87 21.92 22.09
CA ASN A 208 2.51 23.19 21.69
C ASN A 208 3.60 23.74 22.65
N PRO A 209 4.81 23.17 22.65
CA PRO A 209 5.90 23.59 23.52
C PRO A 209 6.56 24.87 23.00
N THR A 210 7.10 25.69 23.91
CA THR A 210 7.94 26.84 23.54
C THR A 210 9.41 26.41 23.48
N PHE A 211 10.14 26.87 22.45
CA PHE A 211 11.56 26.55 22.26
C PHE A 211 12.37 27.80 21.94
N GLY A 212 13.68 27.75 22.21
CA GLY A 212 14.61 28.79 21.78
C GLY A 212 14.82 28.79 20.26
N PRO A 213 15.14 29.95 19.63
CA PRO A 213 15.32 30.07 18.18
C PRO A 213 16.32 29.09 17.56
N ASN A 214 17.44 28.82 18.24
CA ASN A 214 18.48 27.89 17.76
C ASN A 214 17.99 26.45 17.73
N TYR A 215 17.17 26.04 18.69
CA TYR A 215 16.56 24.71 18.71
C TYR A 215 15.52 24.57 17.58
N ALA A 216 14.67 25.59 17.39
CA ALA A 216 13.70 25.62 16.30
C ALA A 216 14.38 25.52 14.92
N LEU A 217 15.49 26.25 14.73
CA LEU A 217 16.28 26.19 13.51
C LEU A 217 16.92 24.81 13.29
N ASN A 218 17.54 24.23 14.32
CA ASN A 218 18.13 22.90 14.23
C ASN A 218 17.09 21.83 13.83
N ARG A 219 15.90 21.88 14.43
CA ARG A 219 14.79 20.98 14.08
C ARG A 219 14.28 21.19 12.65
N ALA A 220 14.22 22.43 12.17
CA ALA A 220 13.85 22.72 10.78
C ALA A 220 14.86 22.15 9.77
N VAL A 221 16.17 22.24 10.07
CA VAL A 221 17.24 21.68 9.23
C VAL A 221 17.18 20.14 9.21
N LEU A 222 16.94 19.51 10.38
CA LEU A 222 16.73 18.06 10.47
C LEU A 222 15.53 17.62 9.62
N ALA A 223 14.41 18.35 9.68
CA ALA A 223 13.23 18.05 8.88
C ALA A 223 13.50 18.12 7.37
N ALA A 224 14.22 19.14 6.92
CA ALA A 224 14.61 19.29 5.52
C ALA A 224 15.52 18.14 5.05
N THR A 225 16.50 17.77 5.86
CA THR A 225 17.44 16.67 5.58
C THR A 225 16.72 15.33 5.49
N LEU A 226 15.83 15.04 6.44
CA LEU A 226 14.97 13.86 6.41
C LEU A 226 14.08 13.84 5.17
N GLY A 227 13.53 14.99 4.76
CA GLY A 227 12.74 15.11 3.55
C GLY A 227 13.51 14.68 2.29
N TYR A 228 14.76 15.12 2.15
CA TYR A 228 15.63 14.69 1.04
C TYR A 228 15.96 13.20 1.12
N GLN A 229 16.33 12.69 2.30
CA GLN A 229 16.61 11.26 2.50
C GLN A 229 15.41 10.38 2.15
N ILE A 230 14.20 10.78 2.58
CA ILE A 230 12.96 10.06 2.25
C ILE A 230 12.72 10.07 0.75
N ARG A 231 12.88 11.21 0.06
CA ARG A 231 12.72 11.29 -1.40
C ARG A 231 13.68 10.33 -2.10
N ASP A 232 14.96 10.39 -1.76
CA ASP A 232 15.99 9.57 -2.40
C ASP A 232 15.75 8.06 -2.13
N GLN A 233 15.27 7.69 -0.93
CA GLN A 233 14.85 6.32 -0.62
C GLN A 233 13.64 5.86 -1.44
N VAL A 234 12.62 6.72 -1.60
CA VAL A 234 11.44 6.41 -2.42
C VAL A 234 11.83 6.21 -3.89
N GLU A 235 12.71 7.05 -4.43
CA GLU A 235 13.22 6.90 -5.80
C GLU A 235 13.98 5.57 -5.97
N ASN A 236 14.80 5.18 -4.99
CA ASN A 236 15.50 3.89 -4.99
C ASN A 236 14.55 2.69 -4.90
N VAL A 237 13.51 2.77 -4.05
CA VAL A 237 12.47 1.73 -3.94
C VAL A 237 11.70 1.62 -5.26
N GLN A 238 11.31 2.75 -5.87
CA GLN A 238 10.62 2.75 -7.15
C GLN A 238 11.47 2.11 -8.25
N ALA A 239 12.75 2.47 -8.34
CA ALA A 239 13.67 1.87 -9.30
C ALA A 239 13.83 0.35 -9.09
N THR A 240 13.82 -0.09 -7.83
CA THR A 240 13.87 -1.52 -7.46
C THR A 240 12.59 -2.24 -7.86
N VAL A 241 11.42 -1.66 -7.57
CA VAL A 241 10.11 -2.21 -7.96
C VAL A 241 10.01 -2.33 -9.48
N ASP A 242 10.46 -1.32 -10.23
CA ASP A 242 10.47 -1.34 -11.69
C ASP A 242 11.40 -2.43 -12.25
N ALA A 243 12.59 -2.61 -11.64
CA ALA A 243 13.52 -3.67 -12.01
C ALA A 243 12.93 -5.06 -11.76
N LEU A 244 12.31 -5.27 -10.59
CA LEU A 244 11.64 -6.51 -10.23
C LEU A 244 10.44 -6.81 -11.15
N ALA A 245 9.63 -5.79 -11.46
CA ALA A 245 8.51 -5.92 -12.38
C ALA A 245 8.95 -6.30 -13.81
N LYS A 246 10.19 -5.95 -14.20
CA LYS A 246 10.79 -6.27 -15.50
C LYS A 246 11.70 -7.50 -15.47
N GLY A 247 11.83 -8.19 -14.34
CA GLY A 247 12.75 -9.33 -14.18
C GLY A 247 14.23 -8.97 -14.34
N GLN A 248 14.61 -7.71 -14.08
CA GLN A 248 15.98 -7.22 -14.20
C GLN A 248 16.76 -7.34 -12.86
N PRO A 249 18.10 -7.45 -12.91
CA PRO A 249 18.92 -7.44 -11.70
C PRO A 249 18.75 -6.13 -10.92
N VAL A 250 18.57 -6.24 -9.60
CA VAL A 250 18.45 -5.10 -8.70
C VAL A 250 19.85 -4.56 -8.36
N ALA A 251 20.09 -3.26 -8.58
CA ALA A 251 21.34 -2.62 -8.19
C ALA A 251 21.46 -2.52 -6.65
N PRO A 252 22.67 -2.57 -6.07
CA PRO A 252 22.84 -2.38 -4.62
C PRO A 252 22.38 -0.97 -4.23
N VAL A 253 21.66 -0.89 -3.11
CA VAL A 253 21.23 0.38 -2.50
C VAL A 253 22.45 1.25 -2.26
N SER A 254 22.49 2.46 -2.83
CA SER A 254 23.56 3.41 -2.57
C SER A 254 23.64 3.71 -1.07
N THR A 255 24.85 3.85 -0.55
CA THR A 255 25.12 4.16 0.86
C THR A 255 24.32 5.39 1.30
N GLN A 256 23.43 5.20 2.27
CA GLN A 256 22.61 6.25 2.86
C GLN A 256 23.50 7.35 3.44
N VAL A 257 23.32 8.60 3.00
CA VAL A 257 23.85 9.76 3.74
C VAL A 257 23.12 9.79 5.07
N THR A 258 23.84 9.59 6.17
CA THR A 258 23.28 9.62 7.52
C THR A 258 22.95 11.05 7.94
N PRO A 259 21.98 11.27 8.86
CA PRO A 259 21.75 12.60 9.44
C PRO A 259 23.02 13.22 10.05
N ALA A 260 23.97 12.39 10.50
CA ALA A 260 25.28 12.83 11.00
C ALA A 260 26.21 13.29 9.87
N GLU A 261 26.30 12.59 8.75
CA GLU A 261 27.09 13.02 7.58
C GLU A 261 26.54 14.30 6.93
N ALA A 262 25.22 14.49 6.94
CA ALA A 262 24.60 15.73 6.49
C ALA A 262 24.85 16.90 7.45
N LEU A 263 24.90 16.64 8.76
CA LEU A 263 25.21 17.63 9.79
C LEU A 263 26.71 17.95 9.83
N ASP A 264 27.58 16.97 9.62
CA ASP A 264 29.03 17.13 9.45
C ASP A 264 29.35 17.88 8.16
N ALA A 265 28.59 17.71 7.07
CA ALA A 265 28.75 18.55 5.87
C ALA A 265 28.36 20.02 6.13
N LEU A 266 27.39 20.28 7.02
CA LEU A 266 27.02 21.64 7.46
C LEU A 266 28.01 22.24 8.46
N GLY A 267 28.60 21.42 9.34
CA GLY A 267 29.62 21.83 10.30
C GLY A 267 31.05 21.87 9.73
N SER A 268 31.30 21.13 8.65
CA SER A 268 32.57 21.04 7.94
C SER A 268 32.34 21.15 6.43
N GLY A 269 32.37 22.39 5.95
CA GLY A 269 32.78 22.66 4.57
C GLY A 269 31.69 22.75 3.50
N LEU A 270 30.39 22.86 3.84
CA LEU A 270 29.46 23.47 2.88
C LEU A 270 29.88 24.92 2.63
N SER A 271 29.96 25.28 1.35
CA SER A 271 30.13 26.68 1.00
C SER A 271 28.95 27.47 1.59
N THR A 272 29.18 28.73 1.95
CA THR A 272 28.12 29.60 2.47
C THR A 272 26.90 29.65 1.53
N GLU A 273 27.11 29.40 0.24
CA GLU A 273 26.11 29.34 -0.81
C GLU A 273 25.21 28.10 -0.72
N ASP A 274 25.79 26.92 -0.49
CA ASP A 274 25.04 25.67 -0.39
C ASP A 274 24.23 25.59 0.92
N ALA A 275 24.82 26.08 2.02
CA ALA A 275 24.10 26.26 3.28
C ALA A 275 22.92 27.24 3.11
N ALA A 276 23.11 28.33 2.36
CA ALA A 276 22.05 29.30 2.06
C ALA A 276 20.98 28.78 1.09
N ALA A 277 21.33 27.85 0.19
CA ALA A 277 20.37 27.20 -0.70
C ALA A 277 19.48 26.20 0.05
N ALA A 278 20.07 25.39 0.94
CA ALA A 278 19.34 24.47 1.81
C ALA A 278 18.39 25.22 2.76
N LEU A 279 18.86 26.31 3.37
CA LEU A 279 18.03 27.17 4.24
C LEU A 279 16.90 27.88 3.46
N ARG A 280 17.15 28.36 2.24
CA ARG A 280 16.10 28.95 1.39
C ARG A 280 15.04 27.94 0.97
N SER A 281 15.45 26.71 0.64
CA SER A 281 14.52 25.63 0.30
C SER A 281 13.66 25.20 1.50
N ALA A 282 14.22 25.22 2.72
CA ALA A 282 13.53 24.78 3.93
C ALA A 282 12.63 25.87 4.55
N LEU A 283 13.05 27.14 4.49
CA LEU A 283 12.39 28.24 5.22
C LEU A 283 11.56 29.15 4.32
N GLY A 284 11.65 29.02 2.99
CA GLY A 284 10.97 29.90 2.04
C GLY A 284 11.23 31.37 2.34
N ASP A 285 10.17 32.18 2.40
CA ASP A 285 10.24 33.63 2.66
C ASP A 285 10.84 33.98 4.04
N ARG A 286 10.86 33.02 4.99
CA ARG A 286 11.41 33.22 6.34
C ARG A 286 12.92 33.07 6.40
N ALA A 287 13.58 32.67 5.31
CA ALA A 287 15.04 32.55 5.25
C ALA A 287 15.74 33.88 5.60
N ALA A 288 15.15 35.02 5.24
CA ALA A 288 15.68 36.36 5.56
C ALA A 288 15.48 36.75 7.05
N GLU A 289 14.48 36.20 7.72
CA GLU A 289 14.23 36.41 9.16
C GLU A 289 15.23 35.60 10.00
N VAL A 290 15.45 34.34 9.62
CA VAL A 290 16.45 33.46 10.24
C VAL A 290 17.87 33.97 10.00
N GLY A 291 18.19 34.42 8.78
CA GLY A 291 19.50 35.02 8.48
C GLY A 291 19.83 36.23 9.37
N ARG A 292 18.84 37.07 9.69
CA ARG A 292 19.01 38.21 10.61
C ARG A 292 19.22 37.78 12.05
N LEU A 293 18.51 36.74 12.52
CA LEU A 293 18.68 36.20 13.86
C LEU A 293 20.03 35.52 14.08
N LEU A 294 20.63 34.96 13.03
CA LEU A 294 21.96 34.32 13.07
C LEU A 294 23.13 35.30 12.94
N ALA A 295 22.90 36.47 12.35
CA ALA A 295 23.95 37.47 12.12
C ALA A 295 24.33 38.28 13.37
N GLY A 296 23.45 38.33 14.39
CA GLY A 296 23.62 39.21 15.56
C GLY A 296 23.24 40.65 15.25
#